data_AF-A0A5B7DLN2-F1
#
_entry.id   AF-A0A5B7DLN2-F1
#
_cell.length_a   1.000
_cell.length_b   1.000
_cell.length_c   1.000
_cell.angle_alpha   90.00
_cell.angle_beta   90.00
_cell.angle_gamma   90.00
#
_symmetry.space_group_name_H-M   'P 1'
#
loop_
_entity.id
_entity.type
_entity.pdbx_description
1 polymer ?
#
loop_
_entity_poly.entity_id
_entity_poly.type
_entity_poly.pdbx_seq_one_letter_code
_entity_poly.pdbx_strand_id
1 'polypeptide(L)'
;MSFSDKAAVWTQKAGYKNFPVPPNYDHIQVPTEKQRLKFYQKVPQYPGNIRPPKMTKRLDLIRGEEEIHRDLLLKQYGIVCRKKKTNHTFLNTQARRGGMLRHGHIEMIRMTIARKIDMSKMFAIWRIDAPWKPITKKGQGKRMGGGKGSIDHYVTPIKAERVIIEVGGKCSFEEVSSYTLKPLLLN
;
A
#
# COMPACT_ATOMS: atom_id res chain seq x y z
N MET A 1 15.36 15.11 -73.44
CA MET A 1 14.91 15.17 -72.03
C MET A 1 14.16 13.87 -71.73
N SER A 2 14.78 12.91 -71.06
CA SER A 2 14.13 11.67 -70.62
C SER A 2 13.97 11.71 -69.10
N PHE A 3 12.73 11.83 -68.64
CA PHE A 3 12.41 11.66 -67.22
C PHE A 3 12.23 10.16 -66.95
N SER A 4 13.05 9.62 -66.06
CA SER A 4 12.95 8.23 -65.58
C SER A 4 11.92 8.19 -64.46
N ASP A 5 10.76 7.59 -64.74
CA ASP A 5 9.73 7.29 -63.74
C ASP A 5 10.21 6.17 -62.82
N LYS A 6 10.69 6.54 -61.63
CA LYS A 6 10.98 5.58 -60.56
C LYS A 6 9.66 5.14 -59.93
N ALA A 7 9.19 3.94 -60.26
CA ALA A 7 8.07 3.31 -59.59
C ALA A 7 8.38 3.14 -58.09
N ALA A 8 7.60 3.80 -57.23
CA ALA A 8 7.70 3.64 -55.78
C ALA A 8 7.24 2.21 -55.40
N VAL A 9 8.17 1.37 -54.99
CA VAL A 9 7.86 0.04 -54.44
C VAL A 9 7.21 0.22 -53.08
N TRP A 10 5.88 0.09 -53.03
CA TRP A 10 5.14 0.02 -51.77
C TRP A 10 5.44 -1.31 -51.07
N THR A 11 6.47 -1.34 -50.23
CA THR A 11 6.75 -2.49 -49.37
C THR A 11 5.67 -2.54 -48.30
N GLN A 12 4.76 -3.51 -48.39
CA GLN A 12 3.71 -3.70 -47.40
C GLN A 12 4.36 -4.02 -46.04
N LYS A 13 4.43 -3.05 -45.13
CA LYS A 13 4.88 -3.22 -43.72
C LYS A 13 3.81 -3.94 -42.88
N ALA A 14 3.18 -4.99 -43.41
CA ALA A 14 2.25 -5.81 -42.64
C ALA A 14 3.05 -6.88 -41.88
N GLY A 15 3.68 -6.47 -40.77
CA GLY A 15 4.31 -7.42 -39.85
C GLY A 15 3.26 -8.32 -39.20
N TYR A 16 3.56 -9.61 -39.05
CA TYR A 16 2.72 -10.54 -38.28
C TYR A 16 2.56 -10.01 -36.86
N LYS A 17 1.32 -9.70 -36.46
CA LYS A 17 1.00 -9.35 -35.09
C LYS A 17 1.04 -10.64 -34.26
N ASN A 18 2.10 -10.80 -33.49
CA ASN A 18 2.19 -11.89 -32.51
C ASN A 18 1.28 -11.55 -31.31
N PHE A 19 0.15 -12.23 -31.20
CA PHE A 19 -0.74 -12.11 -30.04
C PHE A 19 -0.38 -13.23 -29.05
N PRO A 20 0.35 -12.91 -27.97
CA PRO A 20 0.65 -13.93 -26.97
C PRO A 20 -0.65 -14.44 -26.36
N VAL A 21 -0.66 -15.74 -26.05
CA VAL A 21 -1.79 -16.33 -25.32
C VAL A 21 -1.97 -15.61 -23.98
N PRO A 22 -3.22 -15.33 -23.55
CA PRO A 22 -3.45 -14.69 -22.28
C PRO A 22 -2.97 -15.60 -21.12
N PRO A 23 -2.43 -15.03 -20.03
CA PRO A 23 -2.02 -15.80 -18.87
C PRO A 23 -3.20 -16.54 -18.25
N ASN A 24 -2.98 -17.81 -17.89
CA ASN A 24 -3.99 -18.65 -17.23
C ASN A 24 -3.95 -18.47 -15.71
N TYR A 25 -5.12 -18.22 -15.10
CA TYR A 25 -5.31 -17.99 -13.67
C TYR A 25 -6.13 -19.08 -12.96
N ASP A 26 -6.33 -20.25 -13.57
CA ASP A 26 -7.20 -21.31 -13.02
C ASP A 26 -6.63 -21.98 -11.78
N HIS A 27 -5.31 -21.90 -11.58
CA HIS A 27 -4.64 -22.37 -10.37
C HIS A 27 -4.92 -21.47 -9.13
N ILE A 28 -5.49 -20.28 -9.32
CA ILE A 28 -5.77 -19.33 -8.24
C ILE A 28 -7.17 -19.60 -7.70
N GLN A 29 -7.23 -20.19 -6.51
CA GLN A 29 -8.48 -20.36 -5.78
C GLN A 29 -8.85 -19.03 -5.11
N VAL A 30 -9.91 -18.39 -5.62
CA VAL A 30 -10.48 -17.20 -4.98
C VAL A 30 -11.36 -17.68 -3.82
N PRO A 31 -11.13 -17.19 -2.58
CA PRO A 31 -12.00 -17.52 -1.45
C PRO A 31 -13.47 -17.23 -1.79
N THR A 32 -14.36 -18.18 -1.46
CA THR A 32 -15.80 -18.08 -1.75
C THR A 32 -16.44 -16.87 -1.07
N GLU A 33 -15.96 -16.55 0.14
CA GLU A 33 -16.24 -15.28 0.80
C GLU A 33 -15.40 -14.18 0.15
N LYS A 34 -15.98 -13.48 -0.81
CA LYS A 34 -15.33 -12.37 -1.53
C LYS A 34 -15.09 -11.19 -0.58
N GLN A 35 -13.89 -11.11 -0.02
CA GLN A 35 -13.57 -10.11 0.99
C GLN A 35 -13.21 -8.76 0.35
N ARG A 36 -14.11 -7.78 0.55
CA ARG A 36 -13.73 -6.37 0.53
C ARG A 36 -12.80 -6.12 1.72
N LEU A 37 -11.89 -5.16 1.58
CA LEU A 37 -11.06 -4.73 2.71
C LEU A 37 -11.94 -4.35 3.90
N LYS A 38 -11.71 -5.02 5.02
CA LYS A 38 -12.44 -4.79 6.28
C LYS A 38 -12.35 -3.32 6.67
N PHE A 39 -13.46 -2.78 7.14
CA PHE A 39 -13.46 -1.46 7.76
C PHE A 39 -12.79 -1.52 9.13
N TYR A 40 -11.80 -0.67 9.38
CA TYR A 40 -11.19 -0.52 10.69
C TYR A 40 -11.74 0.70 11.41
N GLN A 41 -12.13 0.52 12.67
CA GLN A 41 -12.59 1.61 13.51
C GLN A 41 -11.46 2.61 13.77
N LYS A 42 -11.81 3.90 13.92
CA LYS A 42 -10.86 4.97 14.25
C LYS A 42 -10.27 4.83 15.65
N VAL A 43 -11.09 4.32 16.58
CA VAL A 43 -10.76 4.15 17.99
C VAL A 43 -10.92 2.67 18.33
N PRO A 44 -9.93 2.03 18.98
CA PRO A 44 -10.07 0.67 19.46
C PRO A 44 -11.14 0.60 20.57
N GLN A 45 -11.95 -0.46 20.55
CA GLN A 45 -12.96 -0.69 21.58
C GLN A 45 -12.32 -1.30 22.81
N TYR A 46 -12.50 -0.65 23.97
CA TYR A 46 -12.09 -1.16 25.27
C TYR A 46 -13.34 -1.53 26.08
N PRO A 47 -13.26 -2.52 26.99
CA PRO A 47 -14.35 -2.78 27.92
C PRO A 47 -14.59 -1.54 28.78
N GLY A 48 -15.86 -1.25 29.12
CA GLY A 48 -16.25 -0.01 29.78
C GLY A 48 -15.53 0.28 31.10
N ASN A 49 -15.02 -0.76 31.76
CA ASN A 49 -14.34 -0.66 33.05
C ASN A 49 -12.89 -0.16 32.92
N ILE A 50 -12.31 -0.15 31.71
CA ILE A 50 -10.90 0.18 31.49
C ILE A 50 -10.80 1.51 30.73
N ARG A 51 -10.08 2.46 31.32
CA ARG A 51 -9.68 3.68 30.62
C ARG A 51 -8.59 3.34 29.60
N PRO A 52 -8.65 3.86 28.36
CA PRO A 52 -7.63 3.60 27.36
C PRO A 52 -6.23 3.98 27.87
N PRO A 53 -5.25 3.05 27.83
CA PRO A 53 -3.93 3.30 28.39
C PRO A 53 -3.17 4.33 27.56
N LYS A 54 -2.47 5.28 28.21
CA LYS A 54 -1.61 6.26 27.52
C LYS A 54 -0.21 5.68 27.31
N MET A 55 0.26 5.60 26.08
CA MET A 55 1.59 5.06 25.76
C MET A 55 2.64 6.15 25.48
N THR A 56 3.91 5.95 25.85
CA THR A 56 5.03 6.80 25.40
C THR A 56 5.14 6.78 23.87
N LYS A 57 5.90 7.72 23.28
CA LYS A 57 5.94 7.87 21.80
C LYS A 57 6.45 6.61 21.07
N ARG A 58 7.18 5.71 21.74
CA ARG A 58 7.69 4.42 21.21
C ARG A 58 8.11 4.50 19.73
N LEU A 59 9.21 5.21 19.47
CA LEU A 59 9.77 5.39 18.11
C LEU A 59 10.53 4.16 17.62
N ASP A 60 10.85 3.23 18.52
CA ASP A 60 11.33 1.87 18.25
C ASP A 60 10.43 1.14 17.26
N LEU A 61 9.12 1.30 17.36
CA LEU A 61 8.13 0.58 16.54
C LEU A 61 8.17 0.90 15.05
N ILE A 62 8.84 1.97 14.64
CA ILE A 62 8.99 2.38 13.23
C ILE A 62 10.44 2.31 12.74
N ARG A 63 11.38 1.98 13.63
CA ARG A 63 12.80 1.93 13.33
C ARG A 63 13.17 0.53 12.85
N GLY A 64 14.02 0.46 11.83
CA GLY A 64 14.50 -0.79 11.27
C GLY A 64 13.52 -1.38 10.28
N GLU A 65 13.81 -2.62 9.90
CA GLU A 65 13.01 -3.39 8.96
C GLU A 65 12.02 -4.29 9.68
N GLU A 66 10.98 -4.65 8.95
CA GLU A 66 10.08 -5.71 9.33
C GLU A 66 10.69 -7.06 8.97
N GLU A 67 10.79 -7.95 9.95
CA GLU A 67 11.28 -9.32 9.75
C GLU A 67 10.14 -10.31 9.49
N ILE A 68 8.96 -10.07 10.07
CA ILE A 68 7.87 -11.05 10.13
C ILE A 68 6.89 -10.91 8.97
N HIS A 69 6.43 -9.69 8.67
CA HIS A 69 5.36 -9.43 7.70
C HIS A 69 5.87 -8.82 6.39
N ARG A 70 7.05 -9.28 5.95
CA ARG A 70 7.69 -8.87 4.71
C ARG A 70 7.21 -9.67 3.50
N ASP A 71 6.93 -10.95 3.69
CA ASP A 71 6.60 -11.86 2.61
C ASP A 71 5.09 -11.90 2.34
N LEU A 72 4.75 -12.14 1.06
CA LEU A 72 3.38 -12.20 0.60
C LEU A 72 2.74 -13.55 0.96
N LEU A 73 1.61 -13.54 1.67
CA LEU A 73 0.87 -14.77 2.00
C LEU A 73 0.21 -15.35 0.75
N LEU A 74 -0.42 -14.49 -0.04
CA LEU A 74 -1.08 -14.89 -1.30
C LEU A 74 -0.08 -15.17 -2.43
N LYS A 75 1.21 -14.83 -2.25
CA LYS A 75 2.29 -14.97 -3.26
C LYS A 75 1.99 -14.32 -4.62
N GLN A 76 1.09 -13.33 -4.65
CA GLN A 76 0.72 -12.60 -5.87
C GLN A 76 1.21 -11.15 -5.79
N TYR A 77 0.35 -10.23 -5.38
CA TYR A 77 0.65 -8.81 -5.36
C TYR A 77 0.35 -8.18 -4.00
N GLY A 78 1.12 -7.16 -3.65
CA GLY A 78 0.90 -6.43 -2.41
C GLY A 78 1.54 -5.05 -2.41
N ILE A 79 1.00 -4.17 -1.57
CA ILE A 79 1.55 -2.84 -1.32
C ILE A 79 2.52 -2.97 -0.15
N VAL A 80 3.80 -2.71 -0.42
CA VAL A 80 4.87 -2.77 0.57
C VAL A 80 5.27 -1.35 0.97
N CYS A 81 5.53 -1.14 2.27
CA CYS A 81 6.22 0.05 2.76
C CYS A 81 7.66 0.06 2.26
N ARG A 82 7.90 0.56 1.04
CA ARG A 82 9.25 0.58 0.48
C ARG A 82 10.10 1.65 1.14
N LYS A 83 11.37 1.32 1.37
CA LYS A 83 12.42 2.28 1.71
C LYS A 83 12.53 3.33 0.59
N LYS A 84 12.61 4.61 0.96
CA LYS A 84 12.96 5.67 0.00
C LYS A 84 14.40 5.44 -0.47
N LYS A 85 14.60 5.22 -1.77
CA LYS A 85 15.94 5.29 -2.37
C LYS A 85 16.37 6.75 -2.32
N THR A 86 17.38 7.06 -1.51
CA THR A 86 18.06 8.35 -1.56
C THR A 86 19.30 8.24 -2.43
N ASN A 87 19.48 9.17 -3.36
CA ASN A 87 20.57 9.16 -4.34
C ASN A 87 21.91 9.68 -3.76
N HIS A 88 22.18 9.45 -2.48
CA HIS A 88 23.34 10.03 -1.80
C HIS A 88 24.30 8.94 -1.35
N THR A 89 25.56 9.18 -1.71
CA THR A 89 26.68 8.26 -1.79
C THR A 89 27.38 8.02 -0.44
N PHE A 90 28.17 6.94 -0.39
CA PHE A 90 29.27 6.60 0.52
C PHE A 90 29.02 6.17 1.98
N LEU A 91 27.85 6.41 2.59
CA LEU A 91 27.50 5.75 3.86
C LEU A 91 26.21 4.94 3.69
N ASN A 92 26.35 3.61 3.65
CA ASN A 92 25.28 2.63 3.52
C ASN A 92 24.22 2.65 4.66
N THR A 93 24.29 3.60 5.59
CA THR A 93 23.31 3.85 6.65
C THR A 93 22.10 4.64 6.14
N GLN A 94 21.48 4.20 5.06
CA GLN A 94 20.18 4.73 4.67
C GLN A 94 19.16 4.34 5.74
N ALA A 95 18.62 5.32 6.47
CA ALA A 95 17.66 5.12 7.55
C ALA A 95 16.44 4.31 7.06
N ARG A 96 16.47 3.00 7.34
CA ARG A 96 15.35 2.07 7.23
C ARG A 96 14.31 2.50 8.28
N ARG A 97 13.47 3.45 7.89
CA ARG A 97 12.47 4.05 8.77
C ARG A 97 11.11 3.94 8.11
N GLY A 98 10.18 3.34 8.84
CA GLY A 98 8.79 3.29 8.43
C GLY A 98 8.00 4.50 8.93
N GLY A 99 6.68 4.39 8.88
CA GLY A 99 5.75 5.49 9.16
C GLY A 99 4.71 5.13 10.20
N MET A 100 3.87 6.11 10.55
CA MET A 100 2.68 5.88 11.36
C MET A 100 1.46 6.14 10.47
N LEU A 101 0.63 5.12 10.24
CA LEU A 101 -0.61 5.28 9.52
C LEU A 101 -1.71 5.76 10.45
N ARG A 102 -2.34 6.87 10.09
CA ARG A 102 -3.57 7.34 10.72
C ARG A 102 -4.76 6.61 10.11
N HIS A 103 -5.86 6.55 10.84
CA HIS A 103 -7.13 6.01 10.34
C HIS A 103 -7.54 6.61 8.98
N GLY A 104 -7.35 7.92 8.78
CA GLY A 104 -7.64 8.55 7.49
C GLY A 104 -6.84 8.01 6.30
N HIS A 105 -5.58 7.60 6.51
CA HIS A 105 -4.78 6.97 5.45
C HIS A 105 -5.30 5.57 5.14
N ILE A 106 -5.64 4.79 6.17
CA ILE A 106 -6.21 3.44 6.02
C ILE A 106 -7.53 3.52 5.24
N GLU A 107 -8.38 4.47 5.59
CA GLU A 107 -9.67 4.68 4.94
C GLU A 107 -9.52 5.15 3.49
N MET A 108 -8.58 6.07 3.23
CA MET A 108 -8.22 6.50 1.88
C MET A 108 -7.80 5.32 1.00
N ILE A 109 -6.95 4.43 1.53
CA ILE A 109 -6.51 3.25 0.80
C ILE A 109 -7.68 2.28 0.59
N ARG A 110 -8.51 2.03 1.62
CA ARG A 110 -9.70 1.17 1.55
C ARG A 110 -10.65 1.63 0.45
N MET A 111 -10.99 2.93 0.43
CA MET A 111 -11.88 3.52 -0.56
C MET A 111 -11.29 3.48 -1.97
N THR A 112 -9.97 3.71 -2.09
CA THR A 112 -9.30 3.68 -3.40
C THR A 112 -9.32 2.28 -4.00
N ILE A 113 -9.03 1.26 -3.21
CA ILE A 113 -9.08 -0.14 -3.65
C ILE A 113 -10.53 -0.56 -3.90
N ALA A 114 -11.46 -0.22 -3.01
CA ALA A 114 -12.87 -0.57 -3.17
C ALA A 114 -13.52 0.01 -4.44
N ARG A 115 -13.03 1.15 -4.95
CA ARG A 115 -13.50 1.72 -6.23
C ARG A 115 -12.92 1.04 -7.47
N LYS A 116 -11.76 0.41 -7.36
CA LYS A 116 -10.99 -0.12 -8.50
C LYS A 116 -11.02 -1.65 -8.61
N ILE A 117 -11.33 -2.35 -7.53
CA ILE A 117 -11.27 -3.81 -7.47
C ILE A 117 -12.56 -4.46 -7.99
N ASP A 118 -12.42 -5.41 -8.91
CA ASP A 118 -13.52 -6.23 -9.39
C ASP A 118 -13.78 -7.40 -8.43
N MET A 119 -14.85 -7.31 -7.63
CA MET A 119 -15.17 -8.29 -6.58
C MET A 119 -15.43 -9.71 -7.10
N SER A 120 -15.71 -9.87 -8.38
CA SER A 120 -15.95 -11.19 -8.98
C SER A 120 -14.66 -11.98 -9.20
N LYS A 121 -13.54 -11.28 -9.47
CA LYS A 121 -12.25 -11.87 -9.87
C LYS A 121 -11.16 -11.68 -8.82
N MET A 122 -11.27 -10.62 -8.02
CA MET A 122 -10.21 -10.14 -7.14
C MET A 122 -10.71 -9.99 -5.71
N PHE A 123 -9.78 -10.09 -4.76
CA PHE A 123 -9.99 -9.83 -3.35
C PHE A 123 -8.76 -9.12 -2.76
N ALA A 124 -8.96 -8.40 -1.66
CA ALA A 124 -7.89 -7.67 -1.00
C ALA A 124 -7.95 -7.85 0.51
N ILE A 125 -6.78 -8.03 1.13
CA ILE A 125 -6.62 -8.35 2.54
C ILE A 125 -5.69 -7.33 3.20
N TRP A 126 -6.02 -6.94 4.43
CA TRP A 126 -5.13 -6.15 5.27
C TRP A 126 -4.05 -7.03 5.89
N ARG A 127 -2.79 -6.61 5.79
CA ARG A 127 -1.63 -7.19 6.52
C ARG A 127 -1.22 -6.37 7.75
N ILE A 128 -2.02 -5.35 8.07
CA ILE A 128 -1.81 -4.44 9.21
C ILE A 128 -2.98 -4.53 10.17
N ASP A 129 -2.69 -4.25 11.43
CA ASP A 129 -3.71 -4.18 12.45
C ASP A 129 -4.48 -2.85 12.40
N ALA A 130 -5.68 -2.86 12.99
CA ALA A 130 -6.43 -1.65 13.23
C ALA A 130 -5.60 -0.65 14.08
N PRO A 131 -5.86 0.67 13.97
CA PRO A 131 -5.17 1.67 14.78
C PRO A 131 -5.28 1.39 16.27
N TRP A 132 -4.14 1.08 16.90
CA TRP A 132 -4.09 0.68 18.31
C TRP A 132 -3.18 1.59 19.14
N LYS A 133 -2.19 2.25 18.53
CA LYS A 133 -1.21 3.05 19.28
C LYS A 133 -1.77 4.44 19.55
N PRO A 134 -1.97 4.84 20.81
CA PRO A 134 -2.51 6.15 21.15
C PRO A 134 -1.46 7.25 21.00
N ILE A 135 -1.83 8.34 20.33
CA ILE A 135 -1.05 9.58 20.26
C ILE A 135 -1.71 10.61 21.16
N THR A 136 -0.96 11.11 22.14
CA THR A 136 -1.43 12.14 23.07
C THR A 136 -1.02 13.53 22.62
N LYS A 137 -1.92 14.50 22.76
CA LYS A 137 -1.66 15.92 22.47
C LYS A 137 -2.11 16.77 23.67
N LYS A 138 -1.34 17.81 24.02
CA LYS A 138 -1.79 18.82 24.99
C LYS A 138 -2.65 19.85 24.26
N GLY A 139 -3.63 20.44 24.95
CA GLY A 139 -4.42 21.53 24.40
C GLY A 139 -3.53 22.72 24.02
N GLN A 140 -3.95 23.46 22.98
CA GLN A 140 -3.25 24.66 22.55
C GLN A 140 -3.25 25.71 23.68
N GLY A 141 -2.14 26.43 23.85
CA GLY A 141 -2.00 27.47 24.88
C GLY A 141 -1.73 26.96 26.31
N LYS A 142 -1.55 25.66 26.53
CA LYS A 142 -1.16 25.11 27.85
C LYS A 142 0.34 25.24 28.08
N ARG A 143 0.73 25.58 29.32
CA ARG A 143 2.14 25.60 29.77
C ARG A 143 2.72 24.18 29.84
N MET A 144 4.05 24.10 29.94
CA MET A 144 4.76 22.85 30.23
C MET A 144 4.41 22.34 31.65
N GLY A 145 4.60 21.04 31.90
CA GLY A 145 4.19 20.40 33.17
C GLY A 145 2.73 19.90 33.19
N GLY A 146 2.20 19.54 34.36
CA GLY A 146 0.81 19.08 34.52
C GLY A 146 0.52 17.67 33.98
N GLY A 147 1.55 16.84 33.80
CA GLY A 147 1.42 15.48 33.31
C GLY A 147 1.15 15.36 31.80
N LYS A 148 0.63 14.20 31.40
CA LYS A 148 0.45 13.81 30.00
C LYS A 148 -0.95 14.15 29.49
N GLY A 149 -1.02 14.73 28.30
CA GLY A 149 -2.28 15.13 27.64
C GLY A 149 -3.27 13.97 27.41
N SER A 150 -4.46 14.32 26.94
CA SER A 150 -5.46 13.36 26.47
C SER A 150 -5.02 12.68 25.18
N ILE A 151 -5.63 11.55 24.86
CA ILE A 151 -5.43 10.85 23.59
C ILE A 151 -6.19 11.63 22.51
N ASP A 152 -5.49 11.99 21.44
CA ASP A 152 -6.03 12.73 20.30
C ASP A 152 -6.51 11.78 19.20
N HIS A 153 -5.65 10.83 18.81
CA HIS A 153 -5.97 9.82 17.80
C HIS A 153 -5.12 8.56 17.97
N TYR A 154 -5.52 7.50 17.27
CA TYR A 154 -4.79 6.24 17.21
C TYR A 154 -4.10 6.09 15.86
N VAL A 155 -2.95 5.41 15.88
CA VAL A 155 -2.15 5.11 14.69
C VAL A 155 -1.70 3.65 14.67
N THR A 156 -1.40 3.15 13.49
CA THR A 156 -0.70 1.87 13.29
C THR A 156 0.76 2.18 12.94
N PRO A 157 1.74 1.87 13.80
CA PRO A 157 3.15 1.99 13.44
C PRO A 157 3.52 0.89 12.45
N ILE A 158 4.28 1.26 11.42
CA ILE A 158 4.74 0.34 10.38
C ILE A 158 6.24 0.51 10.21
N LYS A 159 6.98 -0.59 10.18
CA LYS A 159 8.41 -0.61 9.86
C LYS A 159 8.67 -0.62 8.35
N ALA A 160 9.92 -0.40 7.95
CA ALA A 160 10.29 -0.52 6.55
C ALA A 160 10.11 -1.96 6.05
N GLU A 161 9.74 -2.11 4.79
CA GLU A 161 9.55 -3.40 4.09
C GLU A 161 8.37 -4.26 4.58
N ARG A 162 7.52 -3.72 5.47
CA ARG A 162 6.25 -4.38 5.84
C ARG A 162 5.24 -4.31 4.71
N VAL A 163 4.57 -5.43 4.43
CA VAL A 163 3.39 -5.48 3.55
C VAL A 163 2.20 -4.83 4.27
N ILE A 164 1.56 -3.86 3.63
CA ILE A 164 0.35 -3.20 4.15
C ILE A 164 -0.90 -3.95 3.69
N ILE A 165 -0.96 -4.25 2.40
CA ILE A 165 -2.12 -4.82 1.72
C ILE A 165 -1.65 -5.90 0.77
N GLU A 166 -2.43 -6.97 0.68
CA GLU A 166 -2.31 -7.95 -0.38
C GLU A 166 -3.55 -7.94 -1.26
N VAL A 167 -3.32 -8.14 -2.54
CA VAL A 167 -4.35 -8.28 -3.55
C VAL A 167 -4.14 -9.64 -4.21
N GLY A 168 -5.19 -10.44 -4.23
CA GLY A 168 -5.21 -11.74 -4.86
C GLY A 168 -6.36 -11.88 -5.84
N GLY A 169 -6.25 -12.85 -6.74
CA GLY A 169 -7.31 -13.25 -7.67
C GLY A 169 -6.82 -13.34 -9.11
N LYS A 170 -7.79 -13.43 -10.03
CA LYS A 170 -7.51 -13.53 -11.48
C LYS A 170 -7.20 -12.14 -12.05
N CYS A 171 -6.01 -11.61 -11.76
CA CYS A 171 -5.60 -10.26 -12.14
C CYS A 171 -4.15 -10.19 -12.65
N SER A 172 -3.89 -9.27 -13.59
CA SER A 172 -2.55 -9.00 -14.09
C SER A 172 -1.80 -8.00 -13.22
N PHE A 173 -0.48 -8.02 -13.28
CA PHE A 173 0.35 -7.05 -12.55
C PHE A 173 0.06 -5.61 -12.98
N GLU A 174 -0.20 -5.39 -14.27
CA GLU A 174 -0.46 -4.06 -14.85
C GLU A 174 -1.73 -3.44 -14.24
N GLU A 175 -2.80 -4.22 -14.16
CA GLU A 175 -4.06 -3.85 -13.53
C GLU A 175 -3.81 -3.43 -12.08
N VAL A 176 -3.14 -4.28 -11.29
CA VAL A 176 -2.87 -4.02 -9.87
C VAL A 176 -1.93 -2.83 -9.67
N SER A 177 -0.92 -2.66 -10.53
CA SER A 177 0.02 -1.54 -10.46
C SER A 177 -0.69 -0.19 -10.64
N SER A 178 -1.69 -0.13 -11.54
CA SER A 178 -2.47 1.07 -11.79
C SER A 178 -3.33 1.49 -10.59
N TYR A 179 -3.65 0.55 -9.69
CA TYR A 179 -4.45 0.80 -8.50
C TYR A 179 -3.62 1.38 -7.37
N THR A 180 -2.38 0.91 -7.25
CA THR A 180 -1.49 1.13 -6.11
C THR A 180 -0.53 2.30 -6.34
N LEU A 181 -0.07 2.49 -7.57
CA LEU A 181 0.84 3.56 -7.98
C LEU A 181 0.07 4.54 -8.89
N LYS A 182 -0.51 5.59 -8.32
CA LYS A 182 -0.58 6.84 -9.11
C LYS A 182 0.85 7.40 -9.11
N PRO A 183 1.56 7.45 -10.24
CA PRO A 183 2.85 8.09 -10.26
C PRO A 183 2.63 9.56 -9.92
N LEU A 184 3.31 10.04 -8.89
CA LEU A 184 3.54 11.47 -8.65
C LEU A 184 4.46 12.07 -9.75
N LEU A 185 4.39 11.56 -10.99
CA LEU A 185 5.17 11.96 -12.16
C LEU A 185 4.26 12.41 -13.30
N LEU A 186 3.16 13.08 -12.96
CA LEU A 186 2.39 13.92 -13.87
C LEU A 186 2.08 15.21 -13.12
N ASN A 187 3.08 16.09 -13.13
CA ASN A 187 3.04 17.55 -13.16
C ASN A 187 4.48 18.02 -13.39
#